data_AF-B0N5N6-F1
#
_entry.id   AF-B0N5N6-F1
#
_cell.length_a   1.000
_cell.length_b   1.000
_cell.length_c   1.000
_cell.angle_alpha   90.00
_cell.angle_beta   90.00
_cell.angle_gamma   90.00
#
_symmetry.space_group_name_H-M   'P 1'
#
loop_
_entity.id
_entity.type
_entity.pdbx_description
1 polymer ?
#
loop_
_entity_poly.entity_id
_entity_poly.type
_entity_poly.pdbx_seq_one_letter_code
_entity_poly.pdbx_strand_id
1 'polypeptide(L)'
;MLKLKHYFKKFWAPILLCVGLLFLQSQSELALPDYMSDIVSVGIQAGGFDSAVSDVLSEETYNHLLVLMDEEDQQQFMDAYKLVEPSNLDKDTLDKFPKAKGQNIYKLKDLSEKKLDRLESILVKPMLMVTSIDGMDKNSKEYQEQFGQLPPNMTPYDALAMMDNTTKAKMFSKIDSQMETMGESTLKIAAGNGVKAEYSRLGCDTDKIQNDYILWSGLKMLAIALAGTVCAVACGFLASKVGAGVSRLLRRDVLRKLKVFQMKNSISFQLHH
;
A
#
# COMPACT_ATOMS: atom_id res chain seq x y z
N MET A 1 39.10 8.96 29.43
CA MET A 1 37.68 8.86 28.99
C MET A 1 36.98 7.56 29.42
N LEU A 2 37.68 6.45 29.65
CA LEU A 2 37.09 5.16 30.08
C LEU A 2 36.41 5.17 31.47
N LYS A 3 36.73 6.12 32.36
CA LYS A 3 36.11 6.23 33.69
C LYS A 3 34.67 6.74 33.68
N LEU A 4 34.17 7.27 32.55
CA LEU A 4 32.77 7.69 32.40
C LEU A 4 31.80 6.51 32.18
N LYS A 5 32.28 5.38 31.63
CA LYS A 5 31.44 4.20 31.32
C LYS A 5 30.70 3.65 32.55
N HIS A 6 31.25 3.82 33.74
CA HIS A 6 30.63 3.41 34.99
C HIS A 6 29.32 4.16 35.30
N TYR A 7 29.23 5.45 34.94
CA TYR A 7 28.04 6.26 35.17
C TYR A 7 26.91 5.88 34.21
N PHE A 8 27.25 5.57 32.96
CA PHE A 8 26.29 5.11 31.94
C PHE A 8 25.70 3.73 32.26
N LYS A 9 26.47 2.83 32.89
CA LYS A 9 25.98 1.51 33.31
C LYS A 9 24.78 1.59 34.27
N LYS A 10 24.59 2.69 35.00
CA LYS A 10 23.42 2.88 35.87
C LYS A 10 22.15 3.30 35.12
N PHE A 11 22.31 3.88 33.93
CA PHE A 11 21.20 4.39 33.09
C PHE A 11 21.03 3.62 31.78
N TRP A 12 21.56 2.40 31.68
CA TRP A 12 21.51 1.61 30.45
C TRP A 12 20.08 1.28 30.00
N ALA A 13 19.18 0.94 30.92
CA ALA A 13 17.78 0.62 30.62
C ALA A 13 16.99 1.80 30.02
N PRO A 14 16.98 3.02 30.61
CA PRO A 14 16.32 4.17 30.00
C PRO A 14 16.99 4.63 28.70
N ILE A 15 18.31 4.44 28.54
CA ILE A 15 18.99 4.70 27.27
C ILE A 15 18.50 3.76 26.17
N LEU A 16 18.41 2.46 26.47
CA LEU A 16 17.89 1.47 25.51
C LEU A 16 16.42 1.76 25.15
N LEU A 17 15.61 2.16 26.14
CA LEU A 17 14.24 2.59 25.91
C LEU A 17 14.15 3.83 25.00
N CYS A 18 15.03 4.84 25.19
CA CYS A 18 15.13 5.99 24.29
C CYS A 18 15.46 5.57 22.85
N VAL A 19 16.40 4.64 22.67
CA VAL A 19 16.76 4.13 21.33
C VAL A 19 15.56 3.42 20.68
N GLY A 20 14.82 2.61 21.45
CA GLY A 20 13.60 1.97 20.95
C GLY A 20 12.51 2.97 20.56
N LEU A 21 12.31 4.02 21.36
CA LEU A 21 11.35 5.09 21.05
C LEU A 21 11.75 5.91 19.83
N LEU A 22 13.05 6.21 19.66
CA LEU A 22 13.56 6.89 18.47
C LEU A 22 13.38 6.04 17.22
N PHE A 23 13.59 4.73 17.31
CA PHE A 23 13.32 3.82 16.21
C PHE A 23 11.84 3.85 15.83
N LEU A 24 10.93 3.75 16.82
CA LEU A 24 9.49 3.79 16.56
C LEU A 24 9.03 5.14 15.98
N GLN A 25 9.60 6.25 16.47
CA GLN A 25 9.38 7.58 15.90
C GLN A 25 9.85 7.64 14.44
N SER A 26 11.07 7.17 14.16
CA SER A 26 11.64 7.18 12.81
C SER A 26 10.83 6.32 11.85
N GLN A 27 10.32 5.16 12.29
CA GLN A 27 9.43 4.33 11.48
C GLN A 27 8.11 5.04 11.18
N SER A 28 7.58 5.81 12.15
CA SER A 28 6.35 6.58 11.95
C SER A 28 6.56 7.69 10.92
N GLU A 29 7.68 8.41 10.99
CA GLU A 29 8.03 9.47 10.02
C GLU A 29 8.30 8.91 8.62
N LEU A 30 8.96 7.74 8.52
CA LEU A 30 9.26 7.09 7.25
C LEU A 30 8.01 6.57 6.55
N ALA A 31 6.96 6.21 7.29
CA ALA A 31 5.72 5.72 6.71
C ALA A 31 4.78 6.83 6.22
N LEU A 32 4.92 8.08 6.70
CA LEU A 32 4.04 9.19 6.30
C LEU A 32 4.06 9.49 4.79
N PRO A 33 5.21 9.51 4.09
CA PRO A 33 5.26 9.63 2.64
C PRO A 33 4.47 8.53 1.92
N ASP A 34 4.53 7.29 2.41
CA ASP A 34 3.81 6.17 1.80
C ASP A 34 2.29 6.38 1.90
N TYR A 35 1.78 6.74 3.09
CA TYR A 35 0.36 7.06 3.24
C TYR A 35 -0.09 8.25 2.38
N MET A 36 0.76 9.27 2.22
CA MET A 36 0.47 10.40 1.33
C MET A 36 0.41 9.94 -0.14
N SER A 37 1.37 9.10 -0.55
CA SER A 37 1.40 8.49 -1.87
C SER A 37 0.14 7.66 -2.13
N ASP A 38 -0.31 6.87 -1.15
CA ASP A 38 -1.51 6.05 -1.26
C ASP A 38 -2.79 6.90 -1.33
N ILE A 39 -2.88 7.99 -0.56
CA ILE A 39 -4.03 8.91 -0.62
C ILE A 39 -4.15 9.51 -2.03
N VAL A 40 -3.03 9.93 -2.63
CA VAL A 40 -3.06 10.53 -3.98
C VAL A 40 -3.25 9.46 -5.06
N SER A 41 -2.45 8.41 -5.03
CA SER A 41 -2.41 7.38 -6.09
C SER A 41 -3.66 6.50 -6.02
N VAL A 42 -3.89 5.83 -4.90
CA VAL A 42 -5.06 4.93 -4.76
C VAL A 42 -6.32 5.74 -4.52
N GLY A 43 -6.30 6.67 -3.56
CA GLY A 43 -7.49 7.44 -3.21
C GLY A 43 -7.95 8.32 -4.36
N ILE A 44 -7.14 9.28 -4.79
CA ILE A 44 -7.56 10.27 -5.79
C ILE A 44 -7.49 9.72 -7.23
N GLN A 45 -6.37 9.12 -7.63
CA GLN A 45 -6.18 8.71 -9.04
C GLN A 45 -6.89 7.41 -9.39
N ALA A 46 -6.91 6.42 -8.49
CA ALA A 46 -7.60 5.14 -8.72
C ALA A 46 -9.04 5.09 -8.17
N GLY A 47 -9.47 6.09 -7.39
CA GLY A 47 -10.82 6.17 -6.83
C GLY A 47 -11.07 5.30 -5.60
N GLY A 48 -10.03 4.98 -4.82
CA GLY A 48 -10.11 4.13 -3.64
C GLY A 48 -9.96 2.63 -3.93
N PHE A 49 -9.63 2.27 -5.17
CA PHE A 49 -9.39 0.89 -5.61
C PHE A 49 -7.88 0.64 -5.70
N ASP A 50 -7.36 -0.25 -4.85
CA ASP A 50 -5.92 -0.55 -4.74
C ASP A 50 -5.50 -1.87 -5.42
N SER A 51 -6.46 -2.66 -5.91
CA SER A 51 -6.22 -3.98 -6.51
C SER A 51 -6.82 -4.09 -7.90
N ALA A 52 -6.27 -5.01 -8.70
CA ALA A 52 -6.86 -5.47 -9.96
C ALA A 52 -8.03 -6.44 -9.76
N VAL A 53 -8.18 -6.96 -8.53
CA VAL A 53 -9.24 -7.90 -8.18
C VAL A 53 -10.51 -7.11 -7.86
N SER A 54 -11.59 -7.48 -8.53
CA SER A 54 -12.90 -6.86 -8.39
C SER A 54 -13.79 -7.78 -7.56
N ASP A 55 -14.50 -7.29 -6.54
CA ASP A 55 -15.42 -8.15 -5.77
C ASP A 55 -16.58 -8.65 -6.64
N VAL A 56 -16.97 -7.82 -7.60
CA VAL A 56 -18.05 -8.08 -8.56
C VAL A 56 -17.59 -7.74 -9.97
N LEU A 57 -17.85 -8.64 -10.92
CA LEU A 57 -17.62 -8.44 -12.34
C LEU A 57 -18.93 -8.67 -13.10
N SER A 58 -19.19 -7.86 -14.12
CA SER A 58 -20.20 -8.14 -15.13
C SER A 58 -19.79 -9.33 -16.00
N GLU A 59 -20.77 -10.01 -16.58
CA GLU A 59 -20.54 -11.11 -17.52
C GLU A 59 -19.68 -10.68 -18.72
N GLU A 60 -19.87 -9.46 -19.21
CA GLU A 60 -19.07 -8.88 -20.30
C GLU A 60 -17.59 -8.78 -19.91
N THR A 61 -17.28 -8.12 -18.79
CA THR A 61 -15.89 -7.95 -18.33
C THR A 61 -15.25 -9.28 -17.96
N TYR A 62 -16.00 -10.20 -17.37
CA TYR A 62 -15.52 -11.55 -17.07
C TYR A 62 -15.05 -12.29 -18.34
N ASN A 63 -15.84 -12.22 -19.41
CA ASN A 63 -15.50 -12.84 -20.69
C ASN A 63 -14.32 -12.13 -21.38
N HIS A 64 -14.25 -10.80 -21.31
CA HIS A 64 -13.12 -10.05 -21.87
C HIS A 64 -11.81 -10.39 -21.17
N LEU A 65 -11.82 -10.53 -19.84
CA LEU A 65 -10.64 -10.93 -19.07
C LEU A 65 -10.18 -12.35 -19.44
N LEU A 66 -11.11 -13.30 -19.58
CA LEU A 66 -10.80 -14.68 -19.97
C LEU A 66 -10.05 -14.77 -21.30
N VAL A 67 -10.44 -13.98 -22.30
CA VAL A 67 -9.83 -13.99 -23.65
C VAL A 67 -8.35 -13.55 -23.63
N LEU A 68 -7.97 -12.78 -22.62
CA LEU A 68 -6.64 -12.17 -22.44
C LEU A 68 -5.75 -12.96 -21.47
N MET A 69 -6.19 -14.14 -21.04
CA MET A 69 -5.47 -15.02 -20.13
C MET A 69 -5.04 -16.31 -20.84
N ASP A 70 -3.92 -16.87 -20.39
CA ASP A 70 -3.48 -18.21 -20.80
C ASP A 70 -4.34 -19.29 -20.12
N GLU A 71 -4.36 -20.51 -20.67
CA GLU A 71 -5.23 -21.60 -20.18
C GLU A 71 -5.02 -21.92 -18.68
N GLU A 72 -3.78 -21.83 -18.19
CA GLU A 72 -3.45 -22.04 -16.77
C GLU A 72 -4.05 -20.95 -15.87
N ASP A 73 -4.01 -19.70 -16.33
CA ASP A 73 -4.51 -18.52 -15.61
C ASP A 73 -6.04 -18.46 -15.64
N GLN A 74 -6.64 -18.86 -16.77
CA GLN A 74 -8.09 -18.98 -16.90
C GLN A 74 -8.67 -19.93 -15.85
N GLN A 75 -8.03 -21.07 -15.57
CA GLN A 75 -8.52 -21.99 -14.54
C GLN A 75 -8.50 -21.38 -13.14
N GLN A 76 -7.43 -20.66 -12.79
CA GLN A 76 -7.33 -19.98 -11.49
C GLN A 76 -8.38 -18.88 -11.35
N PHE A 77 -8.62 -18.12 -12.43
CA PHE A 77 -9.64 -17.09 -12.47
C PHE A 77 -11.06 -17.67 -12.38
N MET A 78 -11.35 -18.74 -13.12
CA MET A 78 -12.65 -19.43 -13.04
C MET A 78 -12.92 -20.03 -11.65
N ASP A 79 -11.89 -20.55 -10.97
CA ASP A 79 -12.07 -21.02 -9.59
C ASP A 79 -12.22 -19.88 -8.58
N ALA A 80 -11.69 -18.69 -8.85
CA ALA A 80 -11.81 -17.55 -7.95
C ALA A 80 -13.21 -16.91 -7.92
N TYR A 81 -13.96 -16.98 -9.02
CA TYR A 81 -15.26 -16.32 -9.15
C TYR A 81 -16.43 -17.32 -9.18
N LYS A 82 -17.60 -16.86 -8.74
CA LYS A 82 -18.85 -17.62 -8.81
C LYS A 82 -19.91 -16.81 -9.54
N LEU A 83 -20.56 -17.44 -10.52
CA LEU A 83 -21.72 -16.87 -11.20
C LEU A 83 -22.90 -16.75 -10.22
N VAL A 84 -23.49 -15.55 -10.16
CA VAL A 84 -24.70 -15.24 -9.40
C VAL A 84 -25.73 -14.70 -10.39
N GLU A 85 -26.82 -15.46 -10.55
CA GLU A 85 -27.94 -15.10 -11.41
C GLU A 85 -28.78 -13.95 -10.83
N PRO A 86 -29.47 -13.16 -11.67
CA PRO A 86 -30.33 -12.05 -11.28
C PRO A 86 -31.30 -12.36 -10.13
N SER A 87 -31.79 -13.59 -10.08
CA SER A 87 -32.77 -14.09 -9.11
C SER A 87 -32.19 -14.30 -7.71
N ASN A 88 -30.87 -14.47 -7.60
CA ASN A 88 -30.14 -14.78 -6.37
C ASN A 88 -29.24 -13.63 -5.91
N LEU A 89 -29.37 -12.41 -6.48
CA LEU A 89 -28.61 -11.26 -6.01
C LEU A 89 -29.04 -10.87 -4.59
N ASP A 90 -28.06 -10.78 -3.71
CA ASP A 90 -28.24 -10.25 -2.35
C ASP A 90 -28.73 -8.80 -2.40
N LYS A 91 -29.57 -8.41 -1.43
CA LYS A 91 -30.03 -7.01 -1.31
C LYS A 91 -28.87 -6.02 -1.18
N ASP A 92 -27.81 -6.39 -0.46
CA ASP A 92 -26.60 -5.56 -0.30
C ASP A 92 -25.90 -5.30 -1.64
N THR A 93 -25.84 -6.31 -2.51
CA THR A 93 -25.26 -6.17 -3.85
C THR A 93 -26.16 -5.33 -4.75
N LEU A 94 -27.48 -5.45 -4.66
CA LEU A 94 -28.42 -4.61 -5.42
C LEU A 94 -28.43 -3.14 -4.95
N ASP A 95 -28.22 -2.89 -3.66
CA ASP A 95 -28.12 -1.54 -3.10
C ASP A 95 -26.82 -0.86 -3.55
N LYS A 96 -25.72 -1.61 -3.62
CA LYS A 96 -24.41 -1.11 -4.10
C LYS A 96 -24.31 -1.03 -5.63
N PHE A 97 -24.98 -1.93 -6.34
CA PHE A 97 -24.91 -2.07 -7.80
C PHE A 97 -26.32 -2.08 -8.42
N PRO A 98 -26.98 -0.91 -8.51
CA PRO A 98 -28.34 -0.82 -9.00
C PRO A 98 -28.51 -1.27 -10.45
N LYS A 99 -27.45 -1.19 -11.28
CA LYS A 99 -27.50 -1.64 -12.69
C LYS A 99 -27.19 -3.13 -12.87
N ALA A 100 -26.77 -3.83 -11.82
CA ALA A 100 -26.65 -5.29 -11.83
C ALA A 100 -28.03 -6.00 -11.84
N LYS A 101 -29.11 -5.24 -11.59
CA LYS A 101 -30.47 -5.78 -11.57
C LYS A 101 -30.90 -6.28 -12.95
N GLY A 102 -31.00 -7.61 -13.08
CA GLY A 102 -31.40 -8.28 -14.32
C GLY A 102 -30.24 -8.76 -15.18
N GLN A 103 -28.99 -8.64 -14.71
CA GLN A 103 -27.80 -9.15 -15.37
C GLN A 103 -27.12 -10.22 -14.52
N ASN A 104 -26.44 -11.16 -15.17
CA ASN A 104 -25.56 -12.10 -14.50
C ASN A 104 -24.31 -11.36 -14.01
N ILE A 105 -23.93 -11.61 -12.76
CA ILE A 105 -22.70 -11.07 -12.19
C ILE A 105 -21.83 -12.20 -11.64
N TYR A 106 -20.53 -12.01 -11.69
CA TYR A 106 -19.54 -12.89 -11.09
C TYR A 106 -19.06 -12.27 -9.79
N LYS A 107 -19.27 -12.97 -8.68
CA LYS A 107 -18.83 -12.54 -7.35
C LYS A 107 -17.57 -13.30 -6.94
N LEU A 108 -16.59 -12.59 -6.40
CA LEU A 108 -15.37 -13.17 -5.87
C LEU A 108 -15.68 -14.11 -4.69
N LYS A 109 -15.05 -15.28 -4.66
CA LYS A 109 -15.13 -16.22 -3.53
C LYS A 109 -14.21 -15.75 -2.39
N ASP A 110 -14.52 -16.19 -1.17
CA ASP A 110 -13.62 -15.98 -0.03
C ASP A 110 -12.34 -16.82 -0.24
N LEU A 111 -11.22 -16.14 -0.46
CA LEU A 111 -9.93 -16.71 -0.84
C LEU A 111 -8.89 -16.35 0.23
N SER A 112 -7.97 -17.27 0.51
CA SER A 112 -6.82 -16.97 1.37
C SER A 112 -5.95 -15.86 0.75
N GLU A 113 -5.32 -15.01 1.56
CA GLU A 113 -4.42 -13.92 1.11
C GLU A 113 -3.45 -14.36 -0.01
N LYS A 114 -2.76 -15.50 0.17
CA LYS A 114 -1.83 -16.03 -0.85
C LYS A 114 -2.47 -16.35 -2.20
N LYS A 115 -3.74 -16.73 -2.23
CA LYS A 115 -4.49 -16.96 -3.48
C LYS A 115 -4.95 -15.66 -4.09
N LEU A 116 -5.31 -14.68 -3.26
CA LEU A 116 -5.71 -13.34 -3.70
C LEU A 116 -4.52 -12.60 -4.33
N ASP A 117 -3.33 -12.62 -3.71
CA ASP A 117 -2.12 -12.02 -4.27
C ASP A 117 -1.73 -12.61 -5.64
N ARG A 118 -1.90 -13.93 -5.78
CA ARG A 118 -1.68 -14.63 -7.05
C ARG A 118 -2.71 -14.21 -8.10
N LEU A 119 -3.98 -14.15 -7.72
CA LEU A 119 -5.07 -13.72 -8.59
C LEU A 119 -4.87 -12.27 -9.04
N GLU A 120 -4.47 -11.39 -8.14
CA GLU A 120 -4.15 -9.99 -8.46
C GLU A 120 -3.04 -9.92 -9.50
N SER A 121 -1.93 -10.63 -9.27
CA SER A 121 -0.80 -10.65 -10.21
C SER A 121 -1.20 -11.12 -11.61
N ILE A 122 -2.10 -12.11 -11.69
CA ILE A 122 -2.65 -12.63 -12.93
C ILE A 122 -3.64 -11.63 -13.57
N LEU A 123 -4.41 -10.89 -12.78
CA LEU A 123 -5.45 -9.97 -13.25
C LEU A 123 -4.95 -8.58 -13.64
N VAL A 124 -3.81 -8.13 -13.12
CA VAL A 124 -3.27 -6.80 -13.45
C VAL A 124 -3.14 -6.64 -14.97
N LYS A 125 -2.52 -7.59 -15.69
CA LYS A 125 -2.31 -7.42 -17.14
C LYS A 125 -3.62 -7.46 -17.94
N PRO A 126 -4.50 -8.46 -17.77
CA PRO A 126 -5.79 -8.48 -18.46
C PRO A 126 -6.65 -7.26 -18.15
N MET A 127 -6.72 -6.83 -16.88
CA MET A 127 -7.51 -5.66 -16.48
C MET A 127 -6.97 -4.37 -17.12
N LEU A 128 -5.65 -4.20 -17.18
CA LEU A 128 -5.04 -3.07 -17.87
C LEU A 128 -5.37 -3.06 -19.35
N MET A 129 -5.35 -4.22 -20.01
CA MET A 129 -5.69 -4.32 -21.43
C MET A 129 -7.16 -4.00 -21.69
N VAL A 130 -8.09 -4.59 -20.92
CA VAL A 130 -9.53 -4.28 -21.02
C VAL A 130 -9.77 -2.79 -20.84
N THR A 131 -9.18 -2.20 -19.78
CA THR A 131 -9.34 -0.77 -19.49
C THR A 131 -8.73 0.11 -20.57
N SER A 132 -7.59 -0.29 -21.14
CA SER A 132 -6.95 0.44 -22.23
C SER A 132 -7.79 0.38 -23.51
N ILE A 133 -8.33 -0.79 -23.85
CA ILE A 133 -9.16 -1.00 -25.04
C ILE A 133 -10.49 -0.25 -24.91
N ASP A 134 -11.17 -0.39 -23.77
CA ASP A 134 -12.47 0.25 -23.52
C ASP A 134 -12.33 1.76 -23.31
N GLY A 135 -11.18 2.21 -22.78
CA GLY A 135 -10.87 3.62 -22.58
C GLY A 135 -10.38 4.35 -23.82
N MET A 136 -9.98 3.64 -24.89
CA MET A 136 -9.58 4.26 -26.15
C MET A 136 -10.76 4.91 -26.85
N ASP A 137 -10.56 6.14 -27.34
CA ASP A 137 -11.56 6.78 -28.21
C ASP A 137 -11.63 6.01 -29.54
N LYS A 138 -12.82 5.47 -29.84
CA LYS A 138 -13.12 4.74 -31.08
C LYS A 138 -12.86 5.57 -32.35
N ASN A 139 -12.83 6.91 -32.22
CA ASN A 139 -12.53 7.83 -33.32
C ASN A 139 -11.05 8.27 -33.37
N SER A 140 -10.21 7.82 -32.43
CA SER A 140 -8.79 8.14 -32.43
C SER A 140 -8.06 7.42 -33.56
N LYS A 141 -6.96 8.03 -34.04
CA LYS A 141 -6.11 7.42 -35.08
C LYS A 141 -5.49 6.10 -34.61
N GLU A 142 -5.11 5.99 -33.32
CA GLU A 142 -4.55 4.76 -32.75
C GLU A 142 -5.55 3.61 -32.76
N TYR A 143 -6.81 3.86 -32.37
CA TYR A 143 -7.87 2.85 -32.45
C TYR A 143 -8.15 2.45 -33.90
N GLN A 144 -8.16 3.40 -34.84
CA GLN A 144 -8.34 3.08 -36.26
C GLN A 144 -7.16 2.32 -36.88
N GLU A 145 -5.93 2.58 -36.44
CA GLU A 145 -4.75 1.84 -36.90
C GLU A 145 -4.69 0.42 -36.34
N GLN A 146 -5.06 0.21 -35.07
CA GLN A 146 -5.00 -1.11 -34.43
C GLN A 146 -6.25 -1.95 -34.64
N PHE A 147 -7.44 -1.33 -34.64
CA PHE A 147 -8.74 -1.98 -34.66
C PHE A 147 -9.67 -1.49 -35.78
N GLY A 148 -9.28 -0.48 -36.56
CA GLY A 148 -10.12 0.07 -37.63
C GLY A 148 -10.29 -0.82 -38.87
N GLN A 149 -9.53 -1.91 -38.97
CA GLN A 149 -9.74 -2.96 -39.97
C GLN A 149 -10.70 -4.06 -39.50
N LEU A 150 -11.27 -3.95 -38.31
CA LEU A 150 -12.22 -4.94 -37.82
C LEU A 150 -13.55 -4.84 -38.57
N PRO A 151 -14.16 -5.97 -38.96
CA PRO A 151 -15.51 -6.00 -39.50
C PRO A 151 -16.50 -5.31 -38.54
N PRO A 152 -17.57 -4.66 -39.05
CA PRO A 152 -18.55 -3.92 -38.23
C PRO A 152 -19.24 -4.72 -37.11
N ASN A 153 -19.15 -6.06 -37.14
CA ASN A 153 -19.78 -6.99 -36.18
C ASN A 153 -18.79 -7.68 -35.23
N MET A 154 -17.52 -7.29 -35.21
CA MET A 154 -16.49 -7.96 -34.41
C MET A 154 -15.94 -7.04 -33.34
N THR A 155 -15.91 -7.49 -32.09
CA THR A 155 -15.30 -6.68 -31.01
C THR A 155 -13.78 -6.76 -31.06
N PRO A 156 -13.05 -5.77 -30.51
CA PRO A 156 -11.60 -5.87 -30.30
C PRO A 156 -11.21 -7.16 -29.56
N TYR A 157 -12.05 -7.61 -28.62
CA TYR A 157 -11.84 -8.82 -27.85
C TYR A 157 -12.00 -10.10 -28.70
N ASP A 158 -12.97 -10.16 -29.61
CA ASP A 158 -13.11 -11.29 -30.53
C ASP A 158 -11.90 -11.40 -31.46
N ALA A 159 -11.36 -10.26 -31.92
CA ALA A 159 -10.17 -10.24 -32.75
C ALA A 159 -8.94 -10.73 -31.98
N LEU A 160 -8.80 -10.31 -30.72
CA LEU A 160 -7.77 -10.82 -29.81
C LEU A 160 -7.98 -12.32 -29.54
N ALA A 161 -9.21 -12.81 -29.41
CA ALA A 161 -9.50 -14.22 -29.24
C ALA A 161 -9.03 -15.07 -30.43
N MET A 162 -9.12 -14.52 -31.65
CA MET A 162 -8.70 -15.19 -32.90
C MET A 162 -7.20 -15.04 -33.22
N MET A 163 -6.46 -14.22 -32.45
CA MET A 163 -5.00 -14.12 -32.62
C MET A 163 -4.31 -15.43 -32.24
N ASP A 164 -3.24 -15.74 -32.96
CA ASP A 164 -2.37 -16.86 -32.63
C ASP A 164 -1.67 -16.62 -31.28
N ASN A 165 -1.46 -17.70 -30.52
CA ASN A 165 -0.80 -17.64 -29.21
C ASN A 165 0.59 -16.99 -29.28
N THR A 166 1.29 -17.07 -30.43
CA THR A 166 2.61 -16.43 -30.59
C THR A 166 2.54 -14.91 -30.72
N THR A 167 1.50 -14.35 -31.34
CA THR A 167 1.24 -12.90 -31.40
C THR A 167 0.77 -12.37 -30.05
N LYS A 168 -0.11 -13.09 -29.35
CA LYS A 168 -0.50 -12.78 -27.96
C LYS A 168 0.71 -12.71 -27.04
N ALA A 169 1.59 -13.71 -27.07
CA ALA A 169 2.79 -13.74 -26.26
C ALA A 169 3.73 -12.55 -26.52
N LYS A 170 3.88 -12.13 -27.79
CA LYS A 170 4.66 -10.92 -28.13
C LYS A 170 4.01 -9.66 -27.59
N MET A 171 2.69 -9.53 -27.69
CA MET A 171 1.94 -8.41 -27.12
C MET A 171 2.12 -8.36 -25.60
N PHE A 172 1.97 -9.49 -24.92
CA PHE A 172 2.17 -9.61 -23.48
C PHE A 172 3.61 -9.27 -23.07
N SER A 173 4.63 -9.74 -23.80
CA SER A 173 6.02 -9.36 -23.50
C SER A 173 6.29 -7.87 -23.64
N LYS A 174 5.63 -7.21 -24.59
CA LYS A 174 5.77 -5.76 -24.80
C LYS A 174 5.11 -4.99 -23.68
N ILE A 175 3.95 -5.46 -23.23
CA ILE A 175 3.22 -4.91 -22.09
C ILE A 175 4.01 -5.13 -20.81
N ASP A 176 4.59 -6.31 -20.59
CA ASP A 176 5.45 -6.59 -19.43
C ASP A 176 6.63 -5.61 -19.39
N SER A 177 7.30 -5.39 -20.52
CA SER A 177 8.38 -4.41 -20.60
C SER A 177 7.90 -2.98 -20.30
N GLN A 178 6.71 -2.58 -20.78
CA GLN A 178 6.15 -1.27 -20.44
C GLN A 178 5.76 -1.18 -18.97
N MET A 179 5.17 -2.24 -18.40
CA MET A 179 4.77 -2.30 -17.01
C MET A 179 5.98 -2.19 -16.07
N GLU A 180 7.09 -2.86 -16.38
CA GLU A 180 8.35 -2.73 -15.65
C GLU A 180 8.87 -1.29 -15.64
N THR A 181 8.63 -0.51 -16.71
CA THR A 181 9.04 0.90 -16.77
C THR A 181 8.10 1.87 -16.04
N MET A 182 6.84 1.49 -15.80
CA MET A 182 5.82 2.36 -15.21
C MET A 182 5.88 2.39 -13.67
N GLY A 183 6.53 1.41 -13.04
CA GLY A 183 6.63 1.27 -11.59
C GLY A 183 5.34 0.77 -10.93
N GLU A 184 5.48 0.12 -9.77
CA GLU A 184 4.36 -0.56 -9.09
C GLU A 184 3.16 0.35 -8.78
N SER A 185 3.41 1.60 -8.34
CA SER A 185 2.33 2.54 -8.00
C SER A 185 1.45 2.88 -9.20
N THR A 186 2.05 3.13 -10.37
CA THR A 186 1.31 3.40 -11.62
C THR A 186 0.51 2.19 -12.06
N LEU A 187 1.07 0.98 -11.91
CA LEU A 187 0.36 -0.26 -12.23
C LEU A 187 -0.86 -0.45 -11.34
N LYS A 188 -0.73 -0.21 -10.03
CA LYS A 188 -1.86 -0.23 -9.10
C LYS A 188 -2.92 0.80 -9.45
N ILE A 189 -2.51 2.02 -9.79
CA ILE A 189 -3.44 3.08 -10.22
C ILE A 189 -4.25 2.63 -11.44
N ALA A 190 -3.57 2.06 -12.44
CA ALA A 190 -4.22 1.68 -13.68
C ALA A 190 -5.10 0.43 -13.52
N ALA A 191 -4.68 -0.54 -12.70
CA ALA A 191 -5.50 -1.69 -12.32
C ALA A 191 -6.76 -1.28 -11.53
N GLY A 192 -6.61 -0.41 -10.52
CA GLY A 192 -7.71 0.12 -9.73
C GLY A 192 -8.71 0.93 -10.56
N ASN A 193 -8.22 1.68 -11.55
CA ASN A 193 -9.09 2.37 -12.51
C ASN A 193 -9.94 1.42 -13.35
N GLY A 194 -9.43 0.23 -13.69
CA GLY A 194 -10.23 -0.81 -14.36
C GLY A 194 -11.38 -1.31 -13.51
N VAL A 195 -11.11 -1.60 -12.23
CA VAL A 195 -12.16 -1.97 -11.26
C VAL A 195 -13.14 -0.83 -11.04
N LYS A 196 -12.66 0.42 -10.95
CA LYS A 196 -13.51 1.62 -10.84
C LYS A 196 -14.46 1.76 -12.04
N ALA A 197 -13.97 1.54 -13.26
CA ALA A 197 -14.77 1.59 -14.47
C ALA A 197 -15.87 0.53 -14.44
N GLU A 198 -15.53 -0.68 -13.98
CA GLU A 198 -16.49 -1.77 -13.79
C GLU A 198 -17.57 -1.43 -12.77
N TYR A 199 -17.18 -0.93 -11.60
CA TYR A 199 -18.11 -0.54 -10.53
C TYR A 199 -19.03 0.60 -11.00
N SER A 200 -18.49 1.57 -11.73
CA SER A 200 -19.27 2.68 -12.32
C SER A 200 -20.27 2.19 -13.35
N ARG A 201 -19.90 1.17 -14.15
CA ARG A 201 -20.78 0.53 -15.14
C ARG A 201 -21.94 -0.20 -14.47
N LEU A 202 -21.66 -0.90 -13.37
CA LEU A 202 -22.65 -1.55 -12.50
C LEU A 202 -23.48 -0.56 -11.66
N GLY A 203 -23.20 0.75 -11.77
CA GLY A 203 -23.98 1.83 -11.16
C GLY A 203 -23.60 2.13 -9.72
N CYS A 204 -22.43 1.66 -9.28
CA CYS A 204 -21.91 1.96 -7.96
C CYS A 204 -21.49 3.43 -7.84
N ASP A 205 -21.69 4.00 -6.66
CA ASP A 205 -21.23 5.33 -6.29
C ASP A 205 -19.73 5.28 -5.93
N THR A 206 -18.88 5.39 -6.95
CA THR A 206 -17.42 5.32 -6.78
C THR A 206 -16.84 6.51 -6.01
N ASP A 207 -17.54 7.65 -5.97
CA ASP A 207 -17.14 8.83 -5.21
C ASP A 207 -17.23 8.59 -3.68
N LYS A 208 -18.24 7.83 -3.23
CA LYS A 208 -18.32 7.40 -1.83
C LYS A 208 -17.16 6.50 -1.43
N ILE A 209 -16.83 5.51 -2.27
CA ILE A 209 -15.71 4.59 -2.03
C ILE A 209 -14.39 5.35 -1.95
N GLN A 210 -14.18 6.29 -2.89
CA GLN A 210 -13.02 7.17 -2.90
C GLN A 210 -12.92 7.99 -1.61
N ASN A 211 -14.00 8.66 -1.20
CA ASN A 211 -14.00 9.49 0.00
C ASN A 211 -13.76 8.69 1.28
N ASP A 212 -14.40 7.52 1.42
CA ASP A 212 -14.20 6.64 2.57
C ASP A 212 -12.76 6.14 2.65
N TYR A 213 -12.15 5.78 1.52
CA TYR A 213 -10.74 5.41 1.45
C TYR A 213 -9.82 6.56 1.87
N ILE A 214 -10.03 7.76 1.33
CA ILE A 214 -9.23 8.95 1.66
C ILE A 214 -9.36 9.29 3.15
N LEU A 215 -10.57 9.26 3.70
CA LEU A 215 -10.82 9.54 5.12
C LEU A 215 -10.15 8.49 6.02
N TRP A 216 -10.27 7.20 5.69
CA TRP A 216 -9.69 6.13 6.48
C TRP A 216 -8.16 6.15 6.43
N SER A 217 -7.58 6.33 5.26
CA SER A 217 -6.12 6.45 5.08
C SER A 217 -5.56 7.71 5.74
N GLY A 218 -6.26 8.85 5.60
CA GLY A 218 -5.91 10.09 6.30
C GLY A 218 -5.98 9.96 7.83
N LEU A 219 -6.98 9.25 8.35
CA LEU A 219 -7.10 8.98 9.77
C LEU A 219 -5.96 8.09 10.29
N LYS A 220 -5.58 7.05 9.55
CA LYS A 220 -4.39 6.21 9.86
C LYS A 220 -3.11 7.05 9.90
N MET A 221 -2.91 7.90 8.88
CA MET A 221 -1.76 8.81 8.81
C MET A 221 -1.70 9.74 10.05
N LEU A 222 -2.83 10.32 10.43
CA LEU A 222 -2.92 11.18 11.62
C LEU A 222 -2.61 10.41 12.91
N ALA A 223 -3.15 9.20 13.07
CA ALA A 223 -2.90 8.37 14.24
C ALA A 223 -1.40 8.01 14.38
N ILE A 224 -0.74 7.70 13.27
CA ILE A 224 0.70 7.40 13.23
C ILE A 224 1.53 8.64 13.54
N ALA A 225 1.17 9.81 12.99
CA ALA A 225 1.82 11.08 13.29
C ALA A 225 1.71 11.45 14.79
N LEU A 226 0.53 11.25 15.39
CA LEU A 226 0.31 11.46 16.83
C LEU A 226 1.15 10.49 17.67
N ALA A 227 1.17 9.21 17.31
CA ALA A 227 1.99 8.20 18.00
C ALA A 227 3.49 8.53 17.92
N GLY A 228 3.98 8.91 16.74
CA GLY A 228 5.36 9.37 16.54
C GLY A 228 5.71 10.58 17.42
N THR A 229 4.81 11.56 17.49
CA THR A 229 4.97 12.76 18.33
C THR A 229 5.04 12.40 19.82
N VAL A 230 4.16 11.51 20.30
CA VAL A 230 4.18 11.02 21.68
C VAL A 230 5.50 10.30 22.00
N CYS A 231 6.00 9.47 21.06
CA CYS A 231 7.29 8.80 21.20
C CYS A 231 8.45 9.80 21.28
N ALA A 232 8.43 10.85 20.45
CA ALA A 232 9.43 11.91 20.45
C ALA A 232 9.48 12.65 21.81
N VAL A 233 8.31 13.03 22.33
CA VAL A 233 8.19 13.70 23.64
C VAL A 233 8.66 12.79 24.78
N ALA A 234 8.24 11.52 24.77
CA ALA A 234 8.67 10.54 25.76
C ALA A 234 10.19 10.31 25.73
N CYS A 235 10.78 10.21 24.54
CA CYS A 235 12.23 10.11 24.37
C CYS A 235 12.94 11.35 24.92
N GLY A 236 12.48 12.56 24.56
CA GLY A 236 13.05 13.82 25.05
C GLY A 236 12.99 13.95 26.57
N PHE A 237 11.89 13.51 27.19
CA PHE A 237 11.73 13.47 28.65
C PHE A 237 12.72 12.50 29.31
N LEU A 238 12.84 11.28 28.78
CA LEU A 238 13.78 10.27 29.30
C LEU A 238 15.24 10.70 29.12
N ALA A 239 15.58 11.25 27.96
CA ALA A 239 16.91 11.80 27.68
C ALA A 239 17.27 12.91 28.67
N SER A 240 16.34 13.85 28.92
CA SER A 240 16.52 14.92 29.91
C SER A 240 16.73 14.36 31.32
N LYS A 241 15.96 13.34 31.72
CA LYS A 241 16.06 12.70 33.04
C LYS A 241 17.40 11.96 33.21
N VAL A 242 17.85 11.24 32.19
CA VAL A 242 19.16 10.56 32.19
C VAL A 242 20.29 11.58 32.24
N GLY A 243 20.24 12.62 31.41
CA GLY A 243 21.25 13.70 31.38
C GLY A 243 21.40 14.41 32.72
N ALA A 244 20.28 14.76 33.36
CA ALA A 244 20.29 15.34 34.71
C ALA A 244 20.85 14.37 35.77
N GLY A 245 20.50 13.08 35.68
CA GLY A 245 21.01 12.04 36.57
C GLY A 245 22.52 11.83 36.46
N VAL A 246 23.02 11.72 35.23
CA VAL A 246 24.47 11.60 34.94
C VAL A 246 25.22 12.84 35.43
N SER A 247 24.69 14.04 35.17
CA SER A 247 25.30 15.31 35.61
C SER A 247 25.40 15.42 37.13
N ARG A 248 24.34 15.02 37.87
CA ARG A 248 24.36 15.00 39.34
C ARG A 248 25.43 14.06 39.90
N LEU A 249 25.57 12.86 39.32
CA LEU A 249 26.58 11.89 39.76
C LEU A 249 28.00 12.37 39.47
N LEU A 250 28.25 12.89 38.26
CA LEU A 250 29.54 13.46 37.90
C LEU A 250 29.93 14.60 38.86
N ARG A 251 29.01 15.54 39.13
CA ARG A 251 29.27 16.65 40.05
C ARG A 251 29.58 16.16 41.47
N ARG A 252 28.83 15.18 41.98
CA ARG A 252 29.06 14.61 43.33
C ARG A 252 30.45 13.99 43.44
N ASP A 253 30.86 13.22 42.44
CA ASP A 253 32.09 12.44 42.51
C ASP A 253 33.33 13.32 42.26
N VAL A 254 33.22 14.36 41.42
CA VAL A 254 34.24 15.41 41.30
C VAL A 254 34.42 16.16 42.63
N LEU A 255 33.34 16.59 43.28
CA LEU A 255 33.41 17.29 44.56
C LEU A 255 33.99 16.41 45.68
N ARG A 256 33.63 15.13 45.73
CA ARG A 256 34.20 14.18 46.70
C ARG A 256 35.71 14.05 46.52
N LYS A 257 36.18 13.94 45.27
CA LYS A 257 37.61 13.83 44.97
C LYS A 257 38.39 15.07 45.39
N LEU A 258 37.83 16.25 45.15
CA LEU A 258 38.41 17.52 45.60
C LEU A 258 38.51 17.58 47.13
N LYS A 259 37.47 17.20 47.86
CA LYS A 259 37.50 17.18 49.34
C LYS A 259 38.54 16.21 49.89
N VAL A 260 38.64 15.00 49.34
CA VAL A 260 39.63 13.99 49.76
C VAL A 260 41.06 14.48 49.48
N PHE A 261 41.28 15.15 48.34
CA PHE A 261 42.58 15.74 48.02
C PHE A 261 42.96 16.87 48.99
N GLN A 262 42.02 17.79 49.27
CA GLN A 262 42.23 18.87 50.24
C GLN A 262 42.56 18.33 51.63
N MET A 263 41.78 17.35 52.12
CA MET A 263 42.02 16.73 53.43
C MET A 263 43.38 16.04 53.51
N LYS A 264 43.77 15.32 52.45
CA LYS A 264 45.10 14.68 52.37
C LYS A 264 46.22 15.73 52.39
N ASN A 265 46.03 16.86 51.72
CA ASN A 265 47.03 17.92 51.66
C ASN A 265 47.15 18.69 52.98
N SER A 266 46.02 18.97 53.65
CA SER A 266 46.02 19.59 54.99
C SER A 266 46.68 18.70 56.04
N ILE A 267 46.44 17.39 56.01
CA ILE A 267 47.10 16.42 56.91
C ILE A 267 48.61 16.35 56.63
N SER A 268 49.01 16.33 55.36
CA SER A 268 50.42 16.36 54.97
C SER A 268 51.15 17.63 55.42
N PHE A 269 50.46 18.77 55.42
CA PHE A 269 51.03 20.05 55.84
C PHE A 269 51.22 20.11 57.37
N GLN A 270 50.32 19.50 58.14
CA GLN A 270 50.43 19.40 59.61
C GLN A 270 51.51 18.41 60.08
N LEU A 271 51.87 17.40 59.27
CA LEU A 271 52.91 16.42 59.59
C LEU A 271 54.34 16.90 59.26
N HIS A 272 54.47 17.99 58.48
CA HIS A 272 55.75 18.53 58.03
C HIS A 272 56.17 19.80 58.80
N HIS A 273 55.44 20.13 59.87
CA HIS A 273 55.63 21.31 60.71
C HIS A 273 55.65 20.90 62.18
#